data_AF-A0A9P7FVQ5-F1
#
_entry.id   AF-A0A9P7FVQ5-F1
#
_cell.length_a   1.000
_cell.length_b   1.000
_cell.length_c   1.000
_cell.angle_alpha   90.00
_cell.angle_beta   90.00
_cell.angle_gamma   90.00
#
_symmetry.space_group_name_H-M   'P 1'
#
loop_
_entity.id
_entity.type
_entity.pdbx_description
1 polymer ?
#
loop_
_entity_poly.entity_id
_entity_poly.type
_entity_poly.pdbx_seq_one_letter_code
_entity_poly.pdbx_strand_id
1 'polypeptide(L)'
;MEEDEPEAERSIPPWVELEYAHMRIQAGEGAHVHFTHLSKSSGDALTAAFQSSKGLADTSCHKIGVLELMKSKAIDISKVCLLDPKAEAALAPEDGDGRFEMFLFGFMWYALPLNPARTRITQATELQEFPTIHFNAKESVEMPFRE
;
A
#
# COMPACT_ATOMS: atom_id res chain seq x y z
N MET A 1 -38.95 -1.72 14.00
CA MET A 1 -37.79 -0.94 14.46
C MET A 1 -36.60 -1.80 14.08
N GLU A 2 -35.90 -1.42 13.01
CA GLU A 2 -34.60 -2.00 12.71
C GLU A 2 -33.67 -1.54 13.84
N GLU A 3 -33.16 -2.50 14.62
CA GLU A 3 -32.15 -2.21 15.62
C GLU A 3 -30.86 -1.85 14.87
N ASP A 4 -30.46 -0.60 15.00
CA ASP A 4 -29.14 -0.09 14.63
C ASP A 4 -28.06 -1.00 15.25
N GLU A 5 -27.51 -1.89 14.44
CA GLU A 5 -26.26 -2.58 14.74
C GLU A 5 -25.21 -1.49 14.96
N PRO A 6 -24.58 -1.40 16.15
CA PRO A 6 -23.61 -0.35 16.41
C PRO A 6 -22.52 -0.48 15.35
N GLU A 7 -22.32 0.58 14.55
CA GLU A 7 -21.23 0.69 13.59
C GLU A 7 -19.96 0.23 14.29
N ALA A 8 -19.54 -1.01 14.04
CA ALA A 8 -18.27 -1.51 14.54
C ALA A 8 -17.26 -0.49 14.07
N GLU A 9 -16.67 0.25 15.02
CA GLU A 9 -15.52 1.11 14.80
C GLU A 9 -14.61 0.36 13.83
N ARG A 10 -14.56 0.81 12.58
CA ARG A 10 -13.89 0.11 11.47
C ARG A 10 -12.38 0.14 11.72
N SER A 11 -11.95 -0.63 12.70
CA SER A 11 -10.59 -1.00 12.96
C SER A 11 -10.16 -1.94 11.84
N ILE A 12 -8.88 -1.86 11.50
CA ILE A 12 -8.30 -2.71 10.47
C ILE A 12 -8.44 -4.15 10.93
N PRO A 13 -8.93 -5.07 10.08
CA PRO A 13 -9.10 -6.46 10.51
C PRO A 13 -7.74 -7.08 10.83
N PRO A 14 -7.66 -8.02 11.80
CA PRO A 14 -6.38 -8.53 12.30
C PRO A 14 -5.46 -9.12 11.22
N TRP A 15 -6.02 -9.68 10.15
CA TRP A 15 -5.22 -10.24 9.05
C TRP A 15 -4.45 -9.15 8.26
N VAL A 16 -5.02 -7.96 8.10
CA VAL A 16 -4.33 -6.83 7.42
C VAL A 16 -3.18 -6.32 8.28
N GLU A 17 -3.35 -6.30 9.61
CA GLU A 17 -2.26 -5.94 10.53
C GLU A 17 -1.08 -6.91 10.38
N LEU A 18 -1.34 -8.21 10.26
CA LEU A 18 -0.32 -9.23 10.04
C LEU A 18 0.38 -9.07 8.68
N GLU A 19 -0.36 -8.73 7.62
CA GLU A 19 0.24 -8.43 6.31
C GLU A 19 1.16 -7.21 6.38
N TYR A 20 0.72 -6.13 7.03
CA TYR A 20 1.54 -4.92 7.20
C TYR A 20 2.76 -5.17 8.09
N ALA A 21 2.62 -5.99 9.14
CA ALA A 21 3.76 -6.43 9.93
C ALA A 21 4.75 -7.23 9.07
N HIS A 22 4.26 -8.11 8.20
CA HIS A 22 5.10 -8.88 7.29
C HIS A 22 5.83 -7.98 6.29
N MET A 23 5.16 -6.96 5.73
CA MET A 23 5.81 -5.98 4.85
C MET A 23 6.98 -5.28 5.53
N ARG A 24 6.83 -4.93 6.82
CA ARG A 24 7.92 -4.31 7.59
C ARG A 24 9.10 -5.23 7.82
N ILE A 25 8.85 -6.54 7.97
CA ILE A 25 9.90 -7.55 8.08
C ILE A 25 10.66 -7.67 6.76
N GLN A 26 9.94 -7.76 5.64
CA GLN A 26 10.56 -7.90 4.32
C GLN A 26 11.31 -6.64 3.86
N ALA A 27 10.80 -5.46 4.19
CA ALA A 27 11.47 -4.20 3.89
C ALA A 27 12.79 -4.05 4.69
N GLY A 28 12.86 -4.63 5.88
CA GLY A 28 14.08 -4.67 6.70
C GLY A 28 14.40 -3.37 7.44
N GLU A 29 15.49 -3.40 8.19
CA GLU A 29 15.98 -2.27 8.98
C GLU A 29 16.53 -1.15 8.07
N GLY A 30 16.11 0.09 8.30
CA GLY A 30 16.49 1.25 7.48
C GLY A 30 15.50 1.60 6.36
N ALA A 31 14.49 0.76 6.11
CA ALA A 31 13.38 1.08 5.23
C ALA A 31 12.24 1.81 5.97
N HIS A 32 11.41 2.55 5.23
CA HIS A 32 10.26 3.29 5.79
C HIS A 32 8.99 2.99 5.01
N VAL A 33 7.96 2.49 5.69
CA VAL A 33 6.64 2.19 5.12
C VAL A 33 5.66 3.32 5.44
N HIS A 34 5.08 3.93 4.40
CA HIS A 34 4.09 4.99 4.54
C HIS A 34 2.68 4.47 4.19
N PHE A 35 1.81 4.43 5.19
CA PHE A 35 0.39 4.15 4.98
C PHE A 35 -0.35 5.45 4.73
N THR A 36 -1.12 5.55 3.64
CA THR A 36 -1.85 6.76 3.24
C THR A 36 -3.35 6.47 3.10
N HIS A 37 -4.17 7.51 2.95
CA HIS A 37 -5.64 7.39 2.86
C HIS A 37 -6.28 6.66 4.06
N LEU A 38 -5.66 6.72 5.24
CA LEU A 38 -6.20 6.08 6.43
C LEU A 38 -7.28 6.93 7.10
N SER A 39 -8.30 6.26 7.63
CA SER A 39 -9.22 6.87 8.58
C SER A 39 -8.50 7.21 9.90
N LYS A 40 -9.09 8.05 10.74
CA LYS A 40 -8.51 8.39 12.05
C LYS A 40 -8.34 7.15 12.94
N SER A 41 -9.39 6.35 13.09
CA SER A 41 -9.35 5.14 13.92
C SER A 41 -8.31 4.14 13.41
N SER A 42 -8.25 3.93 12.09
CA SER A 42 -7.31 3.01 11.46
C SER A 42 -5.86 3.47 11.60
N GLY A 43 -5.59 4.76 11.42
CA GLY A 43 -4.25 5.34 11.58
C GLY A 43 -3.76 5.29 13.03
N ASP A 44 -4.64 5.59 13.99
CA ASP A 44 -4.29 5.54 15.41
C ASP A 44 -4.03 4.08 15.85
N ALA A 45 -4.82 3.12 15.37
CA ALA A 45 -4.62 1.69 15.62
C ALA A 45 -3.29 1.15 15.08
N LEU A 46 -2.95 1.44 13.82
CA LEU A 46 -1.66 1.01 13.24
C LEU A 46 -0.47 1.68 13.91
N THR A 47 -0.60 2.97 14.23
CA THR A 47 0.45 3.70 14.93
C THR A 47 0.71 3.08 16.29
N ALA A 48 -0.34 2.67 17.02
CA ALA A 48 -0.22 1.97 18.30
C ALA A 48 0.38 0.55 18.13
N ALA A 49 -0.06 -0.21 17.13
CA ALA A 49 0.43 -1.57 16.86
C ALA A 49 1.93 -1.59 16.51
N PHE A 50 2.43 -0.56 15.83
CA PHE A 50 3.78 -0.53 15.27
C PHE A 50 4.79 0.36 16.02
N GLN A 51 4.46 0.83 17.23
CA GLN A 51 5.35 1.70 18.04
C GLN A 51 6.71 1.06 18.36
N SER A 52 6.78 -0.27 18.43
CA SER A 52 8.03 -1.00 18.66
C SER A 52 8.59 -1.50 17.33
N SER A 53 9.71 -0.94 16.87
CA SER A 53 10.31 -1.21 15.55
C SER A 53 11.73 -1.80 15.58
N LYS A 54 12.18 -2.42 16.68
CA LYS A 54 13.53 -3.00 16.74
C LYS A 54 13.76 -4.03 15.63
N GLY A 55 14.68 -3.73 14.70
CA GLY A 55 15.02 -4.59 13.57
C GLY A 55 13.95 -4.65 12.47
N LEU A 56 12.98 -3.73 12.44
CA LEU A 56 11.91 -3.66 11.45
C LEU A 56 11.90 -2.30 10.76
N ALA A 57 11.26 -2.22 9.59
CA ALA A 57 11.03 -0.96 8.92
C ALA A 57 10.23 0.02 9.80
N ASP A 58 10.60 1.30 9.72
CA ASP A 58 9.87 2.39 10.32
C ASP A 58 8.53 2.60 9.62
N THR A 59 7.55 3.11 10.34
CA THR A 59 6.19 3.29 9.80
C THR A 59 5.67 4.68 10.07
N SER A 60 4.95 5.25 9.10
CA SER A 60 4.12 6.44 9.37
C SER A 60 2.75 6.31 8.73
N CYS A 61 1.74 6.67 9.51
CA CYS A 61 0.34 6.63 9.11
C CYS A 61 -0.13 8.04 8.76
N HIS A 62 -0.67 8.20 7.56
CA HIS A 62 -1.12 9.46 7.00
C HIS A 62 -2.59 9.37 6.60
N LYS A 63 -3.35 10.42 6.93
CA LYS A 63 -4.76 10.56 6.52
C LYS A 63 -4.88 11.14 5.12
N ILE A 64 -3.87 11.90 4.71
CA ILE A 64 -3.78 12.54 3.40
C ILE A 64 -3.51 11.51 2.31
N GLY A 65 -3.83 11.91 1.08
CA GLY A 65 -3.56 11.09 -0.10
C GLY A 65 -2.07 11.08 -0.48
N VAL A 66 -1.70 10.12 -1.33
CA VAL A 66 -0.31 9.93 -1.78
C VAL A 66 0.25 11.18 -2.45
N LEU A 67 -0.53 11.85 -3.32
CA LEU A 67 -0.11 13.06 -4.03
C LEU A 67 0.20 14.23 -3.07
N GLU A 68 -0.60 14.37 -2.01
CA GLU A 68 -0.39 15.40 -1.00
C GLU A 68 0.84 15.08 -0.13
N LEU A 69 1.03 13.81 0.21
CA LEU A 69 2.22 13.33 0.91
C LEU A 69 3.50 13.61 0.09
N MET A 70 3.49 13.31 -1.22
CA MET A 70 4.62 13.60 -2.11
C MET A 70 4.95 15.09 -2.15
N LYS A 71 3.93 15.95 -2.28
CA LYS A 71 4.11 17.41 -2.23
C LYS A 71 4.73 17.86 -0.90
N SER A 72 4.27 17.30 0.22
CA SER A 72 4.81 17.63 1.54
C SER A 72 6.27 17.22 1.72
N LYS A 73 6.70 16.13 1.07
CA LYS A 73 8.09 15.63 1.08
C LYS A 73 8.96 16.21 -0.03
N ALA A 74 8.40 17.05 -0.90
CA ALA A 74 9.05 17.58 -2.10
C ALA A 74 9.65 16.48 -3.01
N ILE A 75 8.96 15.34 -3.13
CA ILE A 75 9.35 14.23 -4.01
C ILE A 75 8.70 14.44 -5.37
N ASP A 76 9.51 14.36 -6.41
CA ASP A 76 9.05 14.45 -7.79
C ASP A 76 8.35 13.15 -8.21
N ILE A 77 7.25 13.26 -8.96
CA ILE A 77 6.45 12.12 -9.44
C ILE A 77 7.30 11.15 -10.27
N SER A 78 8.28 11.68 -11.01
CA SER A 78 9.22 10.89 -11.83
C SER A 78 10.07 9.89 -11.04
N LYS A 79 10.21 10.10 -9.73
CA LYS A 79 10.97 9.23 -8.82
C LYS A 79 10.10 8.29 -8.00
N VAL A 80 8.80 8.23 -8.26
CA VAL A 80 7.90 7.31 -7.58
C VAL A 80 7.35 6.30 -8.57
N CYS A 81 7.68 5.03 -8.36
CA CYS A 81 7.21 3.96 -9.23
C CYS A 81 5.89 3.40 -8.70
N LEU A 82 4.88 3.31 -9.57
CA LEU A 82 3.63 2.61 -9.29
C LEU A 82 3.73 1.16 -9.76
N LEU A 83 3.54 0.21 -8.84
CA LEU A 83 3.50 -1.20 -9.18
C LEU A 83 2.12 -1.54 -9.74
N ASP A 84 2.04 -1.77 -11.04
CA ASP A 84 0.80 -2.08 -11.77
C ASP A 84 0.95 -3.44 -12.49
N PRO A 85 0.15 -4.47 -12.15
CA PRO A 85 0.15 -5.75 -12.86
C PRO A 85 -0.19 -5.68 -14.35
N LYS A 86 -0.61 -4.52 -14.86
CA LYS A 86 -0.91 -4.28 -16.28
C LYS A 86 0.16 -3.48 -17.01
N ALA A 87 1.22 -3.05 -16.34
CA ALA A 87 2.32 -2.35 -16.99
C ALA A 87 3.04 -3.27 -17.99
N GLU A 88 3.77 -2.68 -18.94
CA GLU A 88 4.46 -3.43 -19.99
C GLU A 88 5.88 -3.85 -19.57
N ALA A 89 6.55 -3.04 -18.75
CA ALA A 89 7.93 -3.28 -18.32
C ALA A 89 7.97 -4.03 -16.99
N ALA A 90 8.58 -5.22 -16.94
CA ALA A 90 8.76 -5.99 -15.71
C ALA A 90 9.75 -5.34 -14.75
N LEU A 91 9.53 -5.51 -13.43
CA LEU A 91 10.47 -5.08 -12.41
C LEU A 91 11.81 -5.80 -12.60
N ALA A 92 12.88 -5.04 -12.75
CA ALA A 92 14.21 -5.58 -12.99
C ALA A 92 15.20 -5.09 -11.90
N PRO A 93 16.28 -5.83 -11.61
CA PRO A 93 17.28 -5.42 -10.61
C PRO A 93 17.88 -4.04 -10.91
N GLU A 94 17.89 -3.64 -12.19
CA GLU A 94 18.36 -2.34 -12.65
C GLU A 94 17.50 -1.17 -12.13
N ASP A 95 16.25 -1.41 -11.75
CA ASP A 95 15.36 -0.39 -11.17
C ASP A 95 15.71 -0.06 -9.70
N GLY A 96 16.60 -0.85 -9.09
CA GLY A 96 17.16 -0.61 -7.76
C GLY A 96 18.39 0.32 -7.75
N ASP A 97 18.74 0.93 -8.89
CA ASP A 97 19.91 1.81 -9.05
C ASP A 97 19.74 3.22 -8.46
N GLY A 98 18.59 3.49 -7.82
CA GLY A 98 18.26 4.77 -7.20
C GLY A 98 17.47 5.71 -8.11
N ARG A 99 17.02 5.26 -9.28
CA ARG A 99 16.05 6.02 -10.12
C ARG A 99 14.73 6.31 -9.40
N PHE A 100 14.26 5.35 -8.58
CA PHE A 100 13.05 5.50 -7.79
C PHE A 100 13.38 5.64 -6.30
N GLU A 101 12.85 6.69 -5.67
CA GLU A 101 12.96 6.92 -4.23
C GLU A 101 11.81 6.24 -3.47
N MET A 102 10.69 5.96 -4.15
CA MET A 102 9.52 5.35 -3.52
C MET A 102 8.81 4.39 -4.47
N PHE A 103 8.34 3.28 -3.92
CA PHE A 103 7.47 2.33 -4.61
C PHE A 103 6.07 2.42 -4.02
N LEU A 104 5.09 2.65 -4.88
CA LEU A 104 3.69 2.78 -4.52
C LEU A 104 2.97 1.45 -4.77
N PHE A 105 2.45 0.87 -3.69
CA PHE A 105 1.57 -0.30 -3.73
C PHE A 105 0.11 0.17 -3.67
N GLY A 106 -0.63 -0.03 -4.76
CA GLY A 106 -2.06 0.23 -4.81
C GLY A 106 -2.86 -0.92 -4.21
N PHE A 107 -3.25 -0.82 -2.94
CA PHE A 107 -4.20 -1.78 -2.35
C PHE A 107 -5.61 -1.50 -2.88
N MET A 108 -6.03 -2.25 -3.88
CA MET A 108 -7.44 -2.32 -4.29
C MET A 108 -8.05 -3.59 -3.70
N TRP A 109 -8.41 -3.55 -2.42
CA TRP A 109 -9.25 -4.59 -1.83
C TRP A 109 -10.54 -3.96 -1.29
N TYR A 110 -11.67 -4.42 -1.85
CA TYR A 110 -13.06 -4.16 -1.46
C TYR A 110 -13.68 -2.81 -1.84
N ALA A 111 -13.94 -2.66 -3.15
CA ALA A 111 -15.21 -2.06 -3.59
C ALA A 111 -15.96 -3.06 -4.48
N LEU A 112 -16.76 -3.91 -3.81
CA LEU A 112 -17.85 -4.75 -4.31
C LEU A 112 -17.48 -6.04 -5.10
N PRO A 113 -18.14 -7.19 -4.82
CA PRO A 113 -18.24 -8.27 -5.79
C PRO A 113 -19.04 -7.72 -6.98
N LEU A 114 -18.78 -8.23 -8.19
CA LEU A 114 -19.28 -7.74 -9.49
C LEU A 114 -18.38 -6.67 -10.12
N ASN A 115 -17.26 -7.08 -10.71
CA ASN A 115 -17.00 -6.92 -12.15
C ASN A 115 -15.51 -7.24 -12.47
N PRO A 116 -15.19 -8.34 -13.17
CA PRO A 116 -13.81 -8.73 -13.52
C PRO A 116 -13.10 -7.76 -14.47
N ALA A 117 -13.78 -6.74 -15.00
CA ALA A 117 -13.20 -5.73 -15.88
C ALA A 117 -12.64 -4.48 -15.15
N ARG A 118 -12.78 -4.36 -13.83
CA ARG A 118 -12.37 -3.15 -13.08
C ARG A 118 -11.01 -3.28 -12.40
N THR A 119 -9.94 -3.41 -13.18
CA THR A 119 -8.60 -3.03 -12.72
C THR A 119 -8.47 -1.52 -12.82
N ARG A 120 -8.95 -0.78 -11.81
CA ARG A 120 -8.92 0.69 -11.78
C ARG A 120 -7.67 1.21 -11.06
N ILE A 121 -6.49 0.73 -11.44
CA ILE A 121 -5.23 1.39 -11.06
C ILE A 121 -5.00 2.56 -12.04
N THR A 122 -5.38 2.37 -13.31
CA THR A 122 -5.22 3.30 -14.44
C THR A 122 -6.38 4.25 -14.70
N GLN A 123 -7.46 4.24 -13.89
CA GLN A 123 -8.63 5.12 -14.12
C GLN A 123 -8.66 6.38 -13.23
N ALA A 124 -7.73 6.52 -12.27
CA ALA A 124 -7.44 7.82 -11.71
C ALA A 124 -6.52 8.55 -12.70
N THR A 125 -7.05 9.51 -13.45
CA THR A 125 -6.30 10.32 -14.42
C THR A 125 -5.02 10.92 -13.80
N GLU A 126 -5.01 11.11 -12.49
CA GLU A 126 -3.91 11.65 -11.69
C GLU A 126 -2.80 10.61 -11.38
N LEU A 127 -3.08 9.31 -11.49
CA LEU A 127 -2.08 8.25 -11.31
C LEU A 127 -1.43 7.81 -12.63
N GLN A 128 -1.92 8.30 -13.77
CA GLN A 128 -1.40 7.97 -15.10
C GLN A 128 -0.02 8.59 -15.36
N GLU A 129 0.38 9.59 -14.58
CA GLU A 129 1.68 10.27 -14.70
C GLU A 129 2.83 9.53 -13.98
N PHE A 130 2.52 8.49 -13.19
CA PHE A 130 3.57 7.73 -12.51
C PHE A 130 4.24 6.74 -13.47
N PRO A 131 5.57 6.59 -13.40
CA PRO A 131 6.24 5.46 -14.06
C PRO A 131 5.68 4.15 -13.49
N THR A 132 5.11 3.32 -14.36
CA THR A 132 4.52 2.05 -13.97
C THR A 132 5.45 0.88 -14.28
N ILE A 133 5.55 -0.05 -13.34
CA ILE A 133 6.31 -1.29 -13.51
C ILE A 133 5.40 -2.49 -13.24
N HIS A 134 5.54 -3.49 -14.09
CA HIS A 134 4.79 -4.73 -14.05
C HIS A 134 5.26 -5.58 -12.90
N PHE A 135 4.35 -5.75 -11.96
CA PHE A 135 4.47 -6.70 -10.87
C PHE A 135 3.57 -7.90 -11.16
N ASN A 136 4.14 -9.11 -11.17
CA ASN A 136 3.40 -10.31 -11.52
C ASN A 136 2.30 -10.58 -10.49
N ALA A 137 1.03 -10.42 -10.90
CA ALA A 137 -0.10 -10.65 -10.02
C ALA A 137 -0.08 -12.04 -9.35
N LYS A 138 0.42 -13.08 -10.04
CA LYS A 138 0.48 -14.45 -9.51
C LYS A 138 1.45 -14.61 -8.35
N GLU A 139 2.49 -13.79 -8.25
CA GLU A 139 3.48 -13.85 -7.16
C GLU A 139 2.94 -13.26 -5.85
N SER A 140 1.93 -12.38 -5.91
CA SER A 140 1.24 -11.83 -4.72
C SER A 140 0.06 -12.67 -4.21
N VAL A 141 -0.45 -13.64 -4.97
CA VAL A 141 -1.63 -14.45 -4.56
C VAL A 141 -1.24 -15.76 -3.86
N GLU A 142 -0.01 -16.25 -4.05
CA GLU A 142 0.45 -17.46 -3.39
C GLU A 142 1.07 -17.13 -2.02
N MET A 143 0.21 -16.93 -1.02
CA MET A 143 0.62 -17.23 0.35
C MET A 143 0.65 -18.76 0.48
N PRO A 144 1.80 -19.39 0.79
CA PRO A 144 1.83 -20.83 1.05
C PRO A 144 1.29 -21.07 2.46
N PHE A 145 -0.02 -20.91 2.65
CA PHE A 145 -0.71 -21.64 3.71
C PHE A 145 -0.81 -23.09 3.26
N ARG A 146 0.34 -23.78 3.24
CA ARG A 146 0.40 -25.21 3.08
C ARG A 146 0.19 -25.80 4.46
N GLU A 147 -1.00 -26.37 4.69
CA GLU A 147 -1.23 -27.37 5.73
C GLU A 147 -0.29 -28.56 5.58
#